data_AF-A0A7C1DAJ8-F1
#
_entry.id   AF-A0A7C1DAJ8-F1
#
_cell.length_a   1.000
_cell.length_b   1.000
_cell.length_c   1.000
_cell.angle_alpha   90.00
_cell.angle_beta   90.00
_cell.angle_gamma   90.00
#
_symmetry.space_group_name_H-M   'P 1'
#
loop_
_entity.id
_entity.type
_entity.pdbx_description
1 polymer ?
#
loop_
_entity_poly.entity_id
_entity_poly.type
_entity_poly.pdbx_seq_one_letter_code
_entity_poly.pdbx_strand_id
1 'polypeptide(L)'
;MSDMNTLDILILLILGFTVVRGLFRGFVGEISSIVGLIVGFILANRHHDQLLPLVASILPDPGLANLISYALIFITGLVLVLIIAAVLRHLLKITLLGWLDRLAGGTMGLIKGGLLSVLIVLLLTTFLSPQTDILRTSRFAPYVNQFSALLADLMPPELRREFDDKSQPLREQWRERVQERLHQQYTQ
;
A
#
# COMPACT_ATOMS: atom_id res chain seq x y z
N MET A 1 -28.34 -11.90 5.98
CA MET A 1 -27.22 -10.98 6.28
C MET A 1 -25.97 -11.73 5.89
N SER A 2 -25.42 -11.45 4.71
CA SER A 2 -24.40 -12.26 4.04
C SER A 2 -23.10 -12.32 4.83
N ASP A 3 -22.57 -13.52 5.03
CA ASP A 3 -21.31 -13.82 5.72
C ASP A 3 -20.16 -12.98 5.15
N MET A 4 -19.81 -11.88 5.84
CA MET A 4 -18.62 -11.10 5.53
C MET A 4 -17.40 -11.92 5.90
N ASN A 5 -16.58 -12.25 4.90
CA ASN A 5 -15.34 -12.97 5.09
C ASN A 5 -14.35 -12.10 5.92
N THR A 6 -13.47 -12.73 6.69
CA THR A 6 -12.45 -12.06 7.51
C THR A 6 -11.59 -11.10 6.69
N LEU A 7 -11.34 -11.43 5.41
CA LEU A 7 -10.65 -10.55 4.47
C LEU A 7 -11.42 -9.26 4.19
N ASP A 8 -12.74 -9.36 3.99
CA ASP A 8 -13.59 -8.21 3.68
C ASP A 8 -13.68 -7.26 4.88
N ILE A 9 -13.75 -7.82 6.11
CA ILE A 9 -13.68 -7.06 7.36
C ILE A 9 -12.34 -6.33 7.48
N LEU A 10 -11.23 -7.02 7.21
CA LEU A 10 -9.89 -6.45 7.26
C LEU A 10 -9.74 -5.28 6.27
N ILE A 11 -10.18 -5.46 5.03
CA ILE A 11 -10.13 -4.43 3.98
C ILE A 11 -10.98 -3.22 4.39
N LEU A 12 -12.19 -3.44 4.91
CA LEU A 12 -13.05 -2.35 5.38
C LEU A 12 -12.43 -1.59 6.55
N LEU A 13 -11.78 -2.29 7.50
CA LEU A 13 -11.06 -1.65 8.60
C LEU A 13 -9.89 -0.80 8.10
N ILE A 14 -9.12 -1.31 7.14
CA ILE A 14 -8.00 -0.57 6.55
C ILE A 14 -8.51 0.67 5.83
N LEU A 15 -9.49 0.52 4.94
CA LEU A 15 -10.08 1.64 4.20
C LEU A 15 -10.69 2.68 5.14
N GLY A 16 -11.46 2.24 6.14
CA GLY A 16 -12.04 3.13 7.14
C GLY A 16 -10.97 3.88 7.91
N PHE A 17 -9.94 3.18 8.39
CA PHE A 17 -8.83 3.80 9.10
C PHE A 17 -8.07 4.80 8.24
N THR A 18 -7.72 4.47 7.00
CA THR A 18 -6.94 5.37 6.14
C THR A 18 -7.75 6.59 5.70
N VAL A 19 -9.05 6.45 5.44
CA VAL A 19 -9.94 7.58 5.14
C VAL A 19 -10.07 8.51 6.34
N VAL A 20 -10.35 7.97 7.53
CA VAL A 20 -10.47 8.76 8.76
C VAL A 20 -9.16 9.47 9.08
N ARG A 21 -8.03 8.77 8.97
CA ARG A 21 -6.70 9.36 9.14
C ARG A 21 -6.44 10.45 8.10
N GLY A 22 -6.79 10.21 6.84
CA GLY A 22 -6.66 11.19 5.76
C GLY A 22 -7.50 12.45 5.98
N LEU A 23 -8.73 12.31 6.48
CA LEU A 23 -9.60 13.42 6.88
C LEU A 23 -9.00 14.24 8.03
N PHE A 24 -8.35 13.59 9.00
CA PHE A 24 -7.69 14.30 10.10
C PHE A 24 -6.41 15.00 9.68
N ARG A 25 -5.60 14.35 8.84
CA ARG A 25 -4.28 14.86 8.41
C ARG A 25 -4.39 15.91 7.28
N GLY A 26 -5.44 15.81 6.47
CA GLY A 26 -5.66 16.63 5.29
C GLY A 26 -4.74 16.29 4.13
N PHE A 27 -5.07 16.78 2.94
CA PHE A 27 -4.34 16.53 1.70
C PHE A 27 -2.88 17.00 1.77
N VAL A 28 -2.66 18.23 2.27
CA VAL A 28 -1.30 18.75 2.45
C VAL A 28 -0.49 17.85 3.37
N GLY A 29 -1.09 17.33 4.45
CA GLY A 29 -0.40 16.41 5.36
C GLY A 29 -0.03 15.07 4.72
N GLU A 30 -0.93 14.51 3.90
CA GLU A 30 -0.70 13.26 3.19
C GLU A 30 0.34 13.38 2.06
N ILE A 31 0.34 14.49 1.31
CA ILE A 31 1.36 14.76 0.29
C ILE A 31 2.71 15.03 0.93
N SER A 32 2.76 15.89 1.95
CA SER A 32 4.02 16.23 2.61
C SER A 32 4.66 15.02 3.27
N SER A 33 3.87 14.02 3.70
CA SER A 33 4.43 12.74 4.14
C SER A 33 5.13 11.99 3.01
N ILE A 34 4.56 11.95 1.80
CA ILE A 34 5.18 11.27 0.65
C ILE A 34 6.42 12.03 0.19
N VAL A 35 6.30 13.35 0.03
CA VAL A 35 7.42 14.22 -0.35
C VAL A 35 8.52 14.14 0.69
N GLY A 36 8.18 14.09 1.98
CA GLY A 36 9.12 13.95 3.08
C GLY A 36 9.88 12.63 3.04
N LEU A 37 9.22 11.51 2.68
CA LEU A 37 9.90 10.23 2.47
C LEU A 37 10.91 10.31 1.31
N ILE A 38 10.52 10.89 0.17
CA ILE A 38 11.39 11.01 -1.01
C ILE A 38 12.57 11.92 -0.72
N VAL A 39 12.31 13.13 -0.22
CA VAL A 39 13.35 14.12 0.10
C VAL A 39 14.26 13.61 1.21
N GLY A 40 13.69 13.02 2.27
CA GLY A 40 14.45 12.41 3.35
C GLY A 40 15.37 11.30 2.84
N PHE A 41 14.89 10.43 1.95
CA PHE A 41 15.70 9.37 1.35
C PHE A 41 16.84 9.93 0.49
N ILE A 42 16.56 10.93 -0.34
CA ILE A 42 17.59 11.60 -1.16
C ILE A 42 18.65 12.25 -0.27
N LEU A 43 18.23 12.97 0.78
CA LEU A 43 19.16 13.60 1.72
C LEU A 43 20.00 12.57 2.46
N ALA A 44 19.39 11.48 2.94
CA ALA A 44 20.10 10.41 3.64
C ALA A 44 21.16 9.76 2.74
N ASN A 45 20.80 9.37 1.51
CA ASN A 45 21.77 8.81 0.57
C ASN A 45 22.96 9.75 0.31
N ARG A 46 22.71 11.06 0.21
CA ARG A 46 23.76 12.02 -0.13
C ARG A 46 24.60 12.48 1.07
N HIS A 47 24.03 12.54 2.26
CA HIS A 47 24.63 13.24 3.40
C HIS A 47 24.88 12.38 4.63
N HIS A 48 24.49 11.10 4.64
CA HIS A 48 24.76 10.22 5.80
C HIS A 48 26.26 10.09 6.13
N ASP A 49 27.12 10.05 5.11
CA ASP A 49 28.58 9.99 5.28
C ASP A 49 29.16 11.18 6.07
N GLN A 50 28.49 12.33 6.03
CA GLN A 50 28.93 13.52 6.77
C GLN A 50 28.67 13.37 8.27
N LEU A 51 27.64 12.62 8.64
CA LEU A 51 27.26 12.37 10.03
C LEU A 51 27.97 11.13 10.60
N LEU A 52 28.45 10.24 9.73
CA LEU A 52 29.09 8.99 10.10
C LEU A 52 30.27 9.14 11.08
N PRO A 53 31.22 10.08 10.92
CA PRO A 53 32.33 10.22 11.87
C PRO A 53 31.87 10.55 13.29
N LEU A 54 30.80 11.35 13.40
CA LEU A 54 30.22 11.72 14.69
C LEU A 54 29.56 10.51 15.35
N VAL A 55 28.77 9.74 14.60
CA VAL A 55 28.07 8.55 15.12
C VAL A 55 29.07 7.43 15.43
N ALA A 56 30.08 7.22 14.59
CA ALA A 56 31.11 6.20 14.78
C ALA A 56 31.98 6.46 16.03
N SER A 57 32.06 7.71 16.50
CA SER A 57 32.74 8.03 17.77
C SER A 57 32.01 7.49 19.00
N ILE A 58 30.69 7.24 18.89
CA ILE A 58 29.83 6.76 19.97
C ILE A 58 29.52 5.27 19.78
N LEU A 59 29.32 4.83 18.54
CA LEU A 59 29.05 3.43 18.18
C LEU A 59 30.25 2.81 17.45
N PRO A 60 30.94 1.84 18.06
CA PRO A 60 32.08 1.16 17.44
C PRO A 60 31.71 0.27 16.26
N ASP A 61 30.47 -0.25 16.21
CA ASP A 61 30.02 -1.12 15.13
C ASP A 61 29.77 -0.32 13.84
N PRO A 62 30.53 -0.57 12.75
CA PRO A 62 30.44 0.23 11.54
C PRO A 62 29.08 0.11 10.83
N GLY A 63 28.43 -1.06 10.90
CA GLY A 63 27.14 -1.29 10.26
C GLY A 63 26.03 -0.50 10.95
N LEU A 64 25.98 -0.56 12.28
CA LEU A 64 25.05 0.20 13.11
C LEU A 64 25.31 1.71 13.02
N ALA A 65 26.58 2.14 13.03
CA ALA A 65 26.92 3.55 12.88
C ALA A 65 26.44 4.10 11.53
N ASN A 66 26.60 3.33 10.45
CA ASN A 66 26.10 3.70 9.13
C ASN A 66 24.56 3.78 9.10
N LEU A 67 23.88 2.76 9.60
CA LEU A 67 22.43 2.71 9.67
C LEU A 67 21.84 3.88 10.48
N ILE A 68 22.42 4.19 11.64
CA ILE A 68 21.96 5.30 12.49
C ILE A 68 22.23 6.65 11.82
N SER A 69 23.39 6.83 11.19
CA SER A 69 23.71 8.06 10.46
C SER A 69 22.71 8.31 9.34
N TYR A 70 22.39 7.26 8.58
CA TYR A 70 21.39 7.31 7.53
C TYR A 70 19.99 7.65 8.09
N ALA A 71 19.57 6.97 9.15
CA ALA A 71 18.28 7.20 9.79
C ALA A 71 18.14 8.62 10.35
N LEU A 72 19.19 9.17 10.96
CA LEU A 72 19.18 10.54 11.49
C LEU A 72 19.00 11.58 10.40
N ILE A 73 19.73 11.47 9.28
CA ILE A 73 19.56 12.39 8.14
C ILE A 73 18.18 12.22 7.50
N PHE A 74 17.72 10.97 7.34
CA PHE A 74 16.39 10.68 6.79
C PHE A 74 15.28 11.34 7.62
N ILE A 75 15.29 11.13 8.94
CA ILE A 75 14.32 11.72 9.87
C ILE A 75 14.39 13.24 9.83
N THR A 76 15.61 13.81 9.80
CA THR A 76 15.81 15.26 9.68
C THR A 76 15.14 15.81 8.42
N GLY A 77 15.37 15.18 7.25
CA GLY A 77 14.73 15.57 6.00
C GLY A 77 13.21 15.47 6.05
N LEU A 78 12.68 14.39 6.65
CA LEU A 78 11.24 14.20 6.82
C LEU A 78 10.63 15.30 7.70
N VAL A 79 11.27 15.62 8.83
CA VAL A 79 10.83 16.68 9.76
C VAL A 79 10.87 18.05 9.07
N LEU A 80 11.91 18.35 8.30
CA LEU A 80 12.01 19.61 7.55
C LEU A 80 10.83 19.79 6.59
N VAL A 81 10.49 18.76 5.80
CA VAL A 81 9.34 18.81 4.89
C VAL A 81 8.03 18.99 5.65
N LEU A 82 7.85 18.31 6.79
CA LEU A 82 6.66 18.48 7.63
C LEU A 82 6.54 19.90 8.19
N ILE A 83 7.64 20.51 8.63
CA ILE A 83 7.67 21.89 9.11
C ILE A 83 7.28 22.84 7.97
N ILE A 84 7.90 22.69 6.79
CA ILE A 84 7.59 23.51 5.62
C ILE A 84 6.11 23.41 5.26
N ALA A 85 5.55 22.19 5.28
CA ALA A 85 4.14 21.96 5.03
C ALA A 85 3.22 22.65 6.06
N ALA A 86 3.59 22.60 7.34
CA ALA A 86 2.85 23.27 8.41
C ALA A 86 2.89 24.80 8.24
N VAL A 87 4.05 25.36 7.90
CA VAL A 87 4.20 26.79 7.63
C VAL A 87 3.38 27.21 6.41
N LEU A 88 3.46 26.46 5.30
CA LEU A 88 2.65 26.72 4.10
C LEU A 88 1.15 26.71 4.41
N ARG A 89 0.69 25.73 5.20
CA ARG A 89 -0.70 25.64 5.64
C ARG A 89 -1.13 26.88 6.43
N HIS A 90 -0.24 27.42 7.25
CA HIS A 90 -0.50 28.63 8.06
C HIS A 90 -0.50 29.90 7.21
N LEU A 91 0.50 30.07 6.32
CA LEU A 91 0.64 31.24 5.46
C LEU A 91 -0.50 31.37 4.45
N LEU A 92 -0.95 30.25 3.89
CA LEU A 92 -1.97 30.23 2.84
C LEU A 92 -3.39 30.47 3.37
N LYS A 93 -3.58 30.75 4.68
CA LYS A 93 -4.91 30.87 5.32
C LYS A 93 -5.91 29.86 4.76
N ILE A 94 -5.48 28.59 4.65
CA ILE A 94 -6.31 27.48 4.14
C ILE A 94 -7.57 27.29 5.01
N THR A 95 -7.75 28.05 6.08
CA THR A 95 -8.93 28.14 6.94
C THR A 95 -10.28 28.24 6.20
N LEU A 96 -10.40 28.90 5.04
CA LEU A 96 -11.67 28.91 4.26
C LEU A 96 -11.89 27.63 3.44
N LEU A 97 -10.82 26.94 3.03
CA LEU A 97 -10.86 25.66 2.32
C LEU A 97 -10.47 24.47 3.23
N GLY A 98 -10.45 24.65 4.56
CA GLY A 98 -9.97 23.62 5.48
C GLY A 98 -10.83 22.36 5.42
N TRP A 99 -12.12 22.51 5.16
CA TRP A 99 -13.02 21.39 4.90
C TRP A 99 -12.67 20.69 3.57
N LEU A 100 -12.26 21.43 2.53
CA LEU A 100 -11.82 20.85 1.26
C LEU A 100 -10.47 20.14 1.38
N ASP A 101 -9.49 20.69 2.11
CA ASP A 101 -8.21 20.02 2.40
C ASP A 101 -8.42 18.71 3.16
N ARG A 102 -9.36 18.70 4.12
CA ARG A 102 -9.74 17.48 4.84
C ARG A 102 -10.42 16.47 3.92
N LEU A 103 -11.38 16.89 3.09
CA LEU A 103 -12.03 16.00 2.12
C LEU A 103 -11.03 15.43 1.11
N ALA A 104 -10.15 16.26 0.55
CA ALA A 104 -9.08 15.82 -0.33
C ALA A 104 -8.06 14.91 0.39
N GLY A 105 -7.85 15.11 1.69
CA GLY A 105 -7.11 14.18 2.54
C GLY A 105 -7.82 12.84 2.68
N GLY A 106 -9.14 12.83 2.85
CA GLY A 106 -9.97 11.63 2.87
C GLY A 106 -9.91 10.85 1.56
N THR A 107 -9.96 11.52 0.40
CA THR A 107 -9.82 10.86 -0.91
C THR A 107 -8.42 10.29 -1.10
N MET A 108 -7.37 11.02 -0.70
CA MET A 108 -6.00 10.49 -0.63
C MET A 108 -5.90 9.26 0.28
N GLY A 109 -6.55 9.31 1.44
CA GLY A 109 -6.64 8.19 2.38
C GLY A 109 -7.36 6.98 1.78
N LEU A 110 -8.39 7.19 0.97
CA LEU A 110 -9.08 6.13 0.24
C LEU A 110 -8.17 5.49 -0.81
N ILE A 111 -7.45 6.29 -1.59
CA ILE A 111 -6.49 5.81 -2.60
C ILE A 111 -5.40 4.97 -1.93
N LYS A 112 -4.79 5.49 -0.85
CA LYS A 112 -3.77 4.76 -0.08
C LYS A 112 -4.31 3.49 0.56
N GLY A 113 -5.52 3.53 1.11
CA GLY A 113 -6.18 2.36 1.70
C GLY A 113 -6.47 1.28 0.68
N GLY A 114 -6.90 1.67 -0.53
CA GLY A 114 -7.09 0.75 -1.65
C GLY A 114 -5.78 0.10 -2.07
N LEU A 115 -4.72 0.91 -2.24
CA LEU A 115 -3.38 0.40 -2.56
C LEU A 115 -2.85 -0.56 -1.50
N LEU A 116 -3.00 -0.22 -0.21
CA LEU A 116 -2.58 -1.07 0.90
C LEU A 116 -3.38 -2.37 0.96
N SER A 117 -4.69 -2.32 0.69
CA SER A 117 -5.56 -3.50 0.61
C SER A 117 -5.12 -4.44 -0.51
N VAL A 118 -4.82 -3.90 -1.70
CA VAL A 118 -4.28 -4.68 -2.83
C VAL A 118 -2.95 -5.32 -2.46
N LEU A 119 -2.04 -4.57 -1.83
CA LEU A 119 -0.75 -5.08 -1.39
C LEU A 119 -0.89 -6.22 -0.39
N ILE A 120 -1.80 -6.10 0.58
CA ILE A 120 -2.07 -7.16 1.57
C ILE A 120 -2.63 -8.41 0.89
N VAL A 121 -3.60 -8.26 -0.02
CA VAL A 121 -4.14 -9.40 -0.78
C VAL A 121 -3.04 -10.08 -1.59
N LEU A 122 -2.18 -9.30 -2.27
CA LEU A 122 -1.04 -9.83 -3.01
C LEU A 122 -0.12 -10.63 -2.09
N LEU A 123 0.31 -10.05 -0.96
CA LEU A 123 1.16 -10.73 0.02
C LEU A 123 0.50 -12.01 0.55
N LEU A 124 -0.79 -11.98 0.87
CA LEU A 124 -1.51 -13.18 1.29
C LEU A 124 -1.54 -14.23 0.17
N THR A 125 -1.75 -13.87 -1.10
CA THR A 125 -1.73 -14.85 -2.20
C THR A 125 -0.34 -15.39 -2.52
N THR A 126 0.72 -14.61 -2.29
CA THR A 126 2.10 -15.01 -2.56
C THR A 126 2.68 -15.87 -1.43
N PHE A 127 2.40 -15.52 -0.17
CA PHE A 127 2.99 -16.17 1.00
C PHE A 127 2.06 -17.21 1.66
N LEU A 128 0.74 -17.06 1.56
CA LEU A 128 -0.21 -18.10 1.95
C LEU A 128 -0.64 -18.85 0.68
N SER A 129 -0.48 -20.17 0.70
CA SER A 129 -0.86 -21.05 -0.40
C SER A 129 -2.34 -20.81 -0.81
N PRO A 130 -2.71 -20.85 -2.11
CA PRO A 130 -4.06 -20.55 -2.62
C PRO A 130 -5.21 -21.42 -2.08
N GLN A 131 -4.91 -22.38 -1.20
CA GLN A 131 -5.80 -23.42 -0.70
C GLN A 131 -6.52 -23.06 0.61
N THR A 132 -6.38 -21.84 1.14
CA THR A 132 -7.16 -21.40 2.30
C THR A 132 -8.51 -20.83 1.87
N ASP A 133 -9.60 -21.30 2.50
CA ASP A 133 -11.00 -20.93 2.21
C ASP A 133 -11.28 -19.41 2.17
N ILE A 134 -10.38 -18.62 2.75
CA ILE A 134 -10.39 -17.15 2.83
C ILE A 134 -10.30 -16.49 1.45
N LEU A 135 -9.65 -17.12 0.46
CA LEU A 135 -9.52 -16.56 -0.90
C LEU A 135 -10.67 -16.99 -1.83
N ARG A 136 -11.38 -18.08 -1.50
CA ARG A 136 -12.48 -18.65 -2.32
C ARG A 136 -13.78 -17.86 -2.26
N THR A 137 -13.98 -17.05 -1.21
CA THR A 137 -15.27 -16.40 -0.89
C THR A 137 -15.30 -14.89 -1.08
N SER A 138 -14.17 -14.21 -1.35
CA SER A 138 -14.16 -12.74 -1.44
C SER A 138 -14.66 -12.22 -2.80
N ARG A 139 -15.67 -11.34 -2.74
CA ARG A 139 -16.27 -10.64 -3.89
C ARG A 139 -15.32 -9.74 -4.66
N PHE A 140 -14.14 -9.42 -4.12
CA PHE A 140 -13.14 -8.54 -4.75
C PHE A 140 -12.12 -9.28 -5.63
N ALA A 141 -12.16 -10.61 -5.66
CA ALA A 141 -11.30 -11.45 -6.51
C ALA A 141 -11.26 -11.08 -8.01
N PRO A 142 -12.37 -10.65 -8.68
CA PRO A 142 -12.30 -10.35 -10.12
C PRO A 142 -11.60 -9.01 -10.44
N TYR A 143 -11.61 -8.02 -9.54
CA TYR A 143 -10.91 -6.74 -9.76
C TYR A 143 -9.39 -6.87 -9.62
N VAL A 144 -8.94 -7.75 -8.72
CA VAL A 144 -7.53 -8.11 -8.55
C VAL A 144 -6.99 -8.84 -9.78
N ASN A 145 -7.81 -9.67 -10.44
CA ASN A 145 -7.41 -10.42 -11.64
C ASN A 145 -7.19 -9.55 -12.88
N GLN A 146 -7.94 -8.45 -13.04
CA GLN A 146 -7.73 -7.52 -14.17
C GLN A 146 -6.43 -6.72 -14.01
N PHE A 147 -6.12 -6.30 -12.79
CA PHE A 147 -4.88 -5.61 -12.49
C PHE A 147 -3.66 -6.54 -12.51
N SER A 148 -3.81 -7.81 -12.10
CA SER A 148 -2.73 -8.79 -12.17
C SER A 148 -2.38 -9.17 -13.62
N ALA A 149 -3.33 -9.15 -14.55
CA ALA A 149 -3.06 -9.37 -15.97
C ALA A 149 -2.23 -8.23 -16.59
N LEU A 150 -2.53 -6.98 -16.23
CA LEU A 150 -1.75 -5.81 -16.65
C LEU A 150 -0.34 -5.78 -16.04
N LEU A 151 -0.20 -6.27 -14.81
CA LEU A 151 1.10 -6.37 -14.16
C LEU A 151 1.91 -7.58 -14.66
N ALA A 152 1.27 -8.69 -15.03
CA ALA A 152 1.92 -9.88 -15.59
C ALA A 152 2.66 -9.60 -16.91
N ASP A 153 2.14 -8.70 -17.75
CA ASP A 153 2.80 -8.25 -18.98
C ASP A 153 4.06 -7.40 -18.72
N LEU A 154 4.20 -6.84 -17.51
CA LEU A 154 5.37 -6.06 -17.09
C LEU A 154 6.40 -6.92 -16.32
N MET A 155 6.12 -8.21 -16.08
CA MET A 155 6.98 -9.08 -15.26
C MET A 155 8.06 -9.81 -16.09
N PRO A 156 9.23 -10.11 -15.47
CA PRO A 156 10.25 -10.98 -16.04
C PRO A 156 9.70 -12.39 -16.38
N PRO A 157 10.20 -13.04 -17.45
CA PRO A 157 9.65 -14.28 -17.98
C PRO A 157 9.67 -15.46 -16.99
N GLU A 158 10.50 -15.41 -15.94
CA GLU A 158 10.60 -16.43 -14.90
C GLU A 158 9.33 -16.46 -14.01
N LEU A 159 8.81 -15.29 -13.63
CA LEU A 159 7.65 -15.16 -12.75
C LEU A 159 6.32 -15.41 -13.51
N ARG A 160 6.30 -15.17 -14.82
CA ARG A 160 5.18 -15.50 -15.70
C ARG A 160 4.87 -17.00 -15.73
N ARG A 161 5.91 -17.85 -15.72
CA ARG A 161 5.72 -19.32 -15.76
C ARG A 161 5.11 -19.84 -14.47
N GLU A 162 5.54 -19.32 -13.32
CA GLU A 162 4.98 -19.74 -12.03
C GLU A 162 3.53 -19.22 -11.83
N PHE A 163 3.21 -18.04 -12.37
CA PHE A 163 1.84 -17.52 -12.40
C PHE A 163 0.93 -18.33 -13.35
N ASP A 164 1.41 -18.66 -14.55
CA ASP A 164 0.65 -19.48 -15.51
C ASP A 164 0.37 -20.87 -14.94
N ASP A 165 1.36 -21.51 -14.32
CA ASP A 165 1.25 -22.87 -13.76
C ASP A 165 0.26 -22.94 -12.57
N LYS A 166 0.24 -21.90 -11.72
CA LYS A 166 -0.71 -21.82 -10.60
C LYS A 166 -2.10 -21.32 -10.99
N SER A 167 -2.23 -20.56 -12.08
CA SER A 167 -3.52 -19.98 -12.52
C SER A 167 -4.34 -20.92 -13.42
N GLN A 168 -3.70 -21.85 -14.13
CA GLN A 168 -4.39 -22.86 -14.95
C GLN A 168 -5.40 -23.73 -14.20
N PRO A 169 -5.07 -24.37 -13.06
CA PRO A 169 -6.02 -25.24 -12.36
C PRO A 169 -7.21 -24.45 -11.78
N LEU A 170 -7.00 -23.18 -11.44
CA LEU A 170 -8.09 -22.29 -11.03
C LEU A 170 -9.03 -22.03 -12.21
N ARG A 171 -8.49 -21.68 -13.40
CA ARG A 171 -9.29 -21.39 -14.60
C ARG A 171 -10.13 -22.58 -15.07
N GLU A 172 -9.65 -23.80 -14.87
CA GLU A 172 -10.40 -25.02 -15.22
C GLU A 172 -11.54 -25.27 -14.24
N GLN A 173 -11.27 -25.22 -12.92
CA GLN A 173 -12.32 -25.35 -11.90
C GLN A 173 -13.40 -24.27 -12.00
N TRP A 174 -13.04 -23.05 -12.42
CA TRP A 174 -14.01 -21.98 -12.67
C TRP A 174 -14.89 -22.27 -13.90
N ARG A 175 -14.33 -22.87 -14.96
CA ARG A 175 -15.08 -23.25 -16.17
C ARG A 175 -16.07 -24.36 -15.87
N GLU A 176 -15.67 -25.37 -15.11
CA GLU A 176 -16.55 -26.47 -14.70
C GLU A 176 -17.71 -25.97 -13.85
N ARG A 177 -17.46 -25.14 -12.82
CA ARG A 177 -18.53 -24.58 -11.97
C ARG A 177 -19.52 -23.69 -12.73
N VAL A 178 -19.06 -22.95 -13.72
CA VAL A 178 -19.95 -22.14 -14.58
C VAL A 178 -20.79 -23.06 -15.45
N GLN A 179 -20.21 -24.12 -16.03
CA GLN A 179 -20.95 -25.09 -16.82
C GLN A 179 -21.96 -25.88 -15.98
N GLU A 180 -21.64 -26.29 -14.77
CA GLU A 180 -22.56 -26.97 -13.85
C GLU A 180 -23.77 -26.09 -13.50
N ARG A 181 -23.54 -24.81 -13.19
CA ARG A 181 -24.63 -23.86 -12.91
C ARG A 181 -25.52 -23.62 -14.11
N LEU A 182 -24.95 -23.58 -15.31
CA LEU A 182 -25.73 -23.46 -16.54
C LEU A 182 -26.56 -24.73 -16.79
N HIS A 183 -26.01 -25.93 -16.59
CA HIS A 183 -26.76 -27.19 -16.75
C HIS A 183 -27.90 -27.31 -15.75
N GLN A 184 -27.70 -26.91 -14.49
CA GLN A 184 -28.79 -26.88 -13.50
C GLN A 184 -29.90 -25.87 -13.86
N GLN A 185 -29.58 -24.80 -14.59
CA GLN A 185 -30.54 -23.77 -14.99
C GLN A 185 -31.36 -24.14 -16.25
N TYR A 186 -30.89 -25.09 -17.07
CA TYR A 186 -31.61 -25.57 -18.27
C TYR A 186 -32.31 -26.94 -18.08
N THR A 187 -32.14 -27.59 -16.93
CA THR A 187 -32.78 -28.88 -16.61
C THR A 187 -33.96 -28.73 -15.64
N GLN A 188 -34.45 -27.50 -15.42
CA GLN A 188 -35.73 -27.18 -14.77
C GLN A 188 -36.63 -26.38 -15.71
#